data_AF-A0A1B0GPC3-F1
#
_entry.id   AF-A0A1B0GPC3-F1
#
_cell.length_a   1.000
_cell.length_b   1.000
_cell.length_c   1.000
_cell.angle_alpha   90.00
_cell.angle_beta   90.00
_cell.angle_gamma   90.00
#
_symmetry.space_group_name_H-M   'P 1'
#
loop_
_entity.id
_entity.type
_entity.pdbx_description
1 polymer ?
#
loop_
_entity_poly.entity_id
_entity_poly.type
_entity_poly.pdbx_seq_one_letter_code
_entity_poly.pdbx_strand_id
1 'polypeptide(L)'
;MVFLEVILGVSLCLFVLAKWWQWSSRRFWMVNGVSYIPGIPFIGALKEAFLFKKSIGELILDLYNDEKTKNQPISGFYFFHKASLIIREPELIKRILVKDFNFFQDRRVATDAQSDTIGGNTMPLIKGENWKNIRSNISPIFTGVKMKNFYLLLKEVCEVFEEKLSREICIEKQYDIKELSGHLTVDMLAICAFGVNANSLNNSQSQFYEQARSISNFTWRRAINFCGCFFFPELASFLKFTMFPDSVNNFMRDSINYVMEQREQSGTKRNDLID
;
A
#
# COMPACT_ATOMS: atom_id res chain seq x y z
N MET A 1 25.13 20.40 37.32
CA MET A 1 25.97 19.19 37.35
C MET A 1 25.15 17.96 36.98
N VAL A 2 24.09 17.63 37.72
CA VAL A 2 23.20 16.46 37.47
C VAL A 2 22.62 16.38 36.05
N PHE A 3 22.15 17.49 35.46
CA PHE A 3 21.60 17.48 34.10
C PHE A 3 22.62 17.06 33.02
N LEU A 4 23.88 17.47 33.18
CA LEU A 4 24.95 17.12 32.26
C LEU A 4 25.32 15.63 32.39
N GLU A 5 25.37 15.11 33.62
CA GLU A 5 25.63 13.69 33.90
C GLU A 5 24.54 12.79 33.32
N VAL A 6 23.27 13.19 33.44
CA VAL A 6 22.14 12.46 32.84
C VAL A 6 22.26 12.44 31.31
N ILE A 7 22.54 13.58 30.68
CA ILE A 7 22.73 13.65 29.23
C ILE A 7 23.90 12.77 28.77
N LEU A 8 25.03 12.81 29.47
CA LEU A 8 26.19 11.99 29.15
C LEU A 8 25.89 10.50 29.34
N GLY A 9 25.17 10.13 30.40
CA GLY A 9 24.73 8.76 30.66
C GLY A 9 23.81 8.23 29.56
N VAL A 10 22.79 8.99 29.17
CA VAL A 10 21.88 8.63 28.07
C VAL A 10 22.63 8.53 26.74
N SER A 11 23.52 9.48 26.45
CA SER A 11 24.32 9.48 25.22
C SER A 11 25.24 8.27 25.13
N LEU A 12 25.88 7.89 26.24
CA LEU A 12 26.70 6.69 26.32
C LEU A 12 25.87 5.42 26.13
N CYS A 13 24.68 5.34 26.75
CA CYS A 13 23.77 4.21 26.57
C CYS A 13 23.34 4.06 25.10
N LEU A 14 22.93 5.15 24.45
CA LEU A 14 22.56 5.16 23.04
C LEU A 14 23.73 4.76 22.13
N PHE A 15 24.95 5.21 22.45
CA PHE A 15 26.15 4.82 21.72
C PHE A 15 26.45 3.32 21.85
N VAL A 16 26.39 2.77 23.07
CA VAL A 16 26.59 1.34 23.33
C VAL A 16 25.53 0.51 22.60
N LEU A 17 24.26 0.90 22.69
CA LEU A 17 23.17 0.23 21.98
C LEU A 17 23.35 0.29 20.46
N ALA A 18 23.78 1.43 19.91
CA ALA A 18 24.03 1.58 18.49
C ALA A 18 25.18 0.66 18.02
N LYS A 19 26.26 0.57 18.80
CA LYS A 19 27.38 -0.34 18.52
C LYS A 19 26.97 -1.81 18.62
N TRP A 20 26.21 -2.16 19.65
CA TRP A 20 25.66 -3.50 19.81
C TRP A 20 24.76 -3.89 18.63
N TRP A 21 23.87 -2.99 18.21
CA TRP A 21 23.00 -3.23 17.05
C TRP A 21 23.80 -3.44 15.76
N GLN A 22 24.81 -2.60 15.50
CA GLN A 22 25.68 -2.76 14.33
C GLN A 22 26.44 -4.09 14.34
N TRP A 23 26.95 -4.48 15.51
CA TRP A 23 27.64 -5.77 15.68
C TRP A 23 26.68 -6.95 15.46
N SER A 24 25.49 -6.90 16.05
CA SER A 24 24.46 -7.93 15.88
C SER A 24 24.00 -8.04 14.44
N SER A 25 23.77 -6.91 13.77
CA SER A 25 23.40 -6.83 12.35
C SER A 25 24.47 -7.47 11.45
N ARG A 26 25.75 -7.14 11.67
CA ARG A 26 26.89 -7.75 10.99
C ARG A 26 26.94 -9.26 11.21
N ARG A 27 26.83 -9.69 12.47
CA ARG A 27 26.89 -11.10 12.85
C ARG A 27 25.76 -11.89 12.21
N PHE A 28 24.54 -11.37 12.18
CA PHE A 28 23.40 -12.03 11.55
C PHE A 28 23.68 -12.36 10.08
N TRP A 29 24.11 -11.37 9.29
CA TRP A 29 24.37 -11.59 7.86
C TRP A 29 25.58 -12.46 7.60
N MET A 30 26.63 -12.33 8.43
CA MET A 30 27.83 -13.17 8.35
C MET A 30 27.50 -14.64 8.61
N VAL A 31 26.71 -14.95 9.64
CA VAL A 31 26.31 -16.33 9.99
C VAL A 31 25.45 -16.94 8.89
N ASN A 32 24.60 -16.13 8.24
CA ASN A 32 23.75 -16.60 7.14
C ASN A 32 24.45 -16.62 5.77
N GLY A 33 25.72 -16.18 5.69
CA GLY A 33 26.49 -16.17 4.44
C GLY A 33 25.94 -15.21 3.37
N VAL A 34 25.25 -14.14 3.76
CA VAL A 34 24.62 -13.18 2.83
C VAL A 34 25.38 -11.86 2.83
N SER A 35 25.74 -11.38 1.64
CA SER A 35 26.30 -10.03 1.47
C SER A 35 25.23 -8.99 1.80
N TYR A 36 25.57 -7.98 2.60
CA TYR A 36 24.57 -7.01 3.06
C TYR A 36 25.05 -5.56 2.97
N ILE A 37 24.08 -4.66 2.81
CA ILE A 37 24.28 -3.22 2.75
C ILE A 37 24.17 -2.66 4.17
N PRO A 38 25.25 -2.05 4.72
CA PRO A 38 25.21 -1.51 6.07
C PRO A 38 24.32 -0.28 6.14
N GLY A 39 23.43 -0.27 7.14
CA GLY A 39 22.55 0.86 7.43
C GLY A 39 22.97 1.66 8.66
N ILE A 40 22.31 2.79 8.88
CA ILE A 40 22.46 3.57 10.13
C ILE A 40 21.84 2.79 11.29
N PRO A 41 22.44 2.81 12.49
CA PRO A 41 21.85 2.16 13.67
C PRO A 41 20.36 2.48 13.84
N PHE A 42 19.56 1.44 14.10
CA PHE A 42 18.11 1.49 14.32
C PHE A 42 17.25 1.94 13.15
N ILE A 43 17.78 2.67 12.16
CA ILE A 43 17.05 3.15 10.98
C ILE A 43 17.24 2.20 9.79
N GLY A 44 18.41 1.59 9.67
CA GLY A 44 18.79 0.75 8.55
C GLY A 44 18.96 1.58 7.27
N ALA A 45 18.37 1.11 6.18
CA ALA A 45 18.41 1.74 4.86
C ALA A 45 17.47 2.95 4.73
N LEU A 46 16.52 3.14 5.65
CA LEU A 46 15.44 4.14 5.50
C LEU A 46 15.85 5.60 5.69
N LYS A 47 17.13 5.91 5.90
CA LYS A 47 17.60 7.27 6.22
C LYS A 47 17.07 8.31 5.23
N GLU A 48 17.21 8.05 3.94
CA GLU A 48 16.87 9.02 2.90
C GLU A 48 15.36 9.18 2.72
N ALA A 49 14.61 8.10 2.98
CA ALA A 49 13.15 8.15 3.04
C ALA A 49 12.66 8.96 4.26
N PHE A 50 13.27 8.78 5.44
CA PHE A 50 12.93 9.57 6.63
C PHE A 50 13.24 11.06 6.48
N LEU A 51 14.29 11.39 5.73
CA LEU A 51 14.65 12.78 5.42
C LEU A 51 13.83 13.37 4.26
N PHE A 52 12.83 12.65 3.74
CA PHE A 52 12.01 13.04 2.59
C PHE A 52 12.85 13.38 1.34
N LYS A 53 14.05 12.80 1.22
CA LYS A 53 14.95 13.03 0.07
C LYS A 53 14.67 12.07 -1.08
N LYS A 54 14.15 10.88 -0.76
CA LYS A 54 13.83 9.84 -1.73
C LYS A 54 12.51 9.16 -1.38
N SER A 55 11.78 8.77 -2.40
CA SER A 55 10.66 7.84 -2.26
C SER A 55 11.14 6.44 -1.87
N ILE A 56 10.24 5.60 -1.36
CA ILE A 56 10.54 4.19 -1.08
C ILE A 56 10.96 3.44 -2.35
N GLY A 57 10.38 3.79 -3.51
CA GLY A 57 10.73 3.18 -4.79
C GLY A 57 12.18 3.47 -5.20
N GLU A 58 12.59 4.74 -5.13
CA GLU A 58 13.98 5.14 -5.39
C GLU A 58 14.94 4.51 -4.39
N LEU A 59 14.57 4.46 -3.11
CA LEU A 59 15.38 3.79 -2.09
C LEU A 59 15.60 2.30 -2.40
N ILE A 60 14.54 1.59 -2.80
CA ILE A 60 14.66 0.17 -3.19
C ILE A 60 15.53 0.03 -4.44
N LEU A 61 15.44 0.95 -5.40
CA LEU A 61 16.28 0.96 -6.59
C LEU A 61 17.76 1.18 -6.26
N ASP A 62 18.07 2.09 -5.33
CA ASP A 62 19.45 2.31 -4.87
C ASP A 62 20.01 1.07 -4.18
N LEU A 63 19.22 0.43 -3.31
CA LEU A 63 19.62 -0.82 -2.66
C LEU A 63 19.79 -1.95 -3.69
N TYR A 64 18.97 -1.97 -4.74
CA TYR A 64 19.08 -2.93 -5.83
C TYR A 64 20.39 -2.73 -6.62
N ASN A 65 20.76 -1.47 -6.86
CA ASN A 65 21.94 -1.08 -7.64
C ASN A 65 23.23 -0.89 -6.81
N ASP A 66 23.20 -1.16 -5.51
CA ASP A 66 24.34 -0.99 -4.61
C ASP A 66 25.59 -1.71 -5.12
N GLU A 67 26.70 -0.98 -5.25
CA GLU A 67 27.91 -1.46 -5.91
C GLU A 67 28.53 -2.68 -5.23
N LYS A 68 28.38 -2.81 -3.91
CA LYS A 68 28.97 -3.90 -3.14
C LYS A 68 28.24 -5.21 -3.35
N THR A 69 26.96 -5.14 -3.65
CA THR A 69 26.08 -6.32 -3.67
C THR A 69 25.33 -6.54 -4.98
N LYS A 70 25.47 -5.66 -5.98
CA LYS A 70 24.82 -5.77 -7.30
C LYS A 70 25.09 -7.07 -8.05
N ASN A 71 26.28 -7.65 -7.87
CA ASN A 71 26.69 -8.90 -8.52
C ASN A 71 26.30 -10.16 -7.71
N GLN A 72 25.61 -9.99 -6.58
CA GLN A 72 25.20 -11.08 -5.72
C GLN A 72 23.74 -11.48 -6.03
N PRO A 73 23.41 -12.78 -6.00
CA PRO A 73 22.05 -13.27 -6.27
C PRO A 73 21.03 -12.75 -5.25
N ILE A 74 21.49 -12.46 -4.03
CA ILE A 74 20.73 -11.88 -2.93
C ILE A 74 21.56 -10.82 -2.20
N SER A 75 20.89 -9.76 -1.71
CA SER A 75 21.49 -8.76 -0.81
C SER A 75 20.66 -8.60 0.45
N GLY A 76 21.31 -8.63 1.60
CA GLY A 76 20.72 -8.27 2.88
C GLY A 76 20.70 -6.76 3.11
N PHE A 77 19.68 -6.27 3.79
CA PHE A 77 19.64 -4.92 4.34
C PHE A 77 18.68 -4.89 5.53
N TYR A 78 18.67 -3.79 6.28
CA TYR A 78 17.73 -3.63 7.38
C TYR A 78 16.74 -2.51 7.08
N PHE A 79 15.46 -2.78 7.38
CA PHE A 79 14.48 -1.73 7.64
C PHE A 79 14.22 -1.71 9.14
N PHE A 80 14.62 -0.62 9.79
CA PHE A 80 14.68 -0.54 11.24
C PHE A 80 15.40 -1.74 11.87
N HIS A 81 14.66 -2.57 12.60
CA HIS A 81 15.15 -3.74 13.33
C HIS A 81 14.92 -5.05 12.57
N LYS A 82 14.34 -5.00 11.36
CA LYS A 82 13.99 -6.19 10.57
C LYS A 82 14.97 -6.38 9.41
N ALA A 83 15.53 -7.58 9.35
CA ALA A 83 16.37 -8.03 8.25
C ALA A 83 15.48 -8.30 7.03
N SER A 84 15.89 -7.78 5.89
CA SER A 84 15.19 -7.86 4.61
C SER A 84 16.15 -8.26 3.51
N LEU A 85 15.64 -8.93 2.48
CA LEU A 85 16.41 -9.40 1.33
C LEU A 85 15.94 -8.72 0.06
N ILE A 86 16.89 -8.31 -0.79
CA ILE A 86 16.69 -8.08 -2.21
C ILE A 86 17.09 -9.34 -2.94
N ILE A 87 16.20 -9.86 -3.77
CA ILE A 87 16.44 -11.08 -4.56
C ILE A 87 16.58 -10.66 -6.02
N ARG A 88 17.68 -11.08 -6.67
CA ARG A 88 18.00 -10.76 -8.07
C ARG A 88 17.96 -11.97 -8.97
N GLU A 89 18.37 -13.12 -8.45
CA GLU A 89 18.42 -14.38 -9.20
C GLU A 89 17.02 -14.84 -9.63
N PRO A 90 16.70 -14.93 -10.94
CA PRO A 90 15.36 -15.29 -11.41
C PRO A 90 14.87 -16.64 -10.90
N GLU A 91 15.75 -17.64 -10.78
CA GLU A 91 15.37 -18.95 -10.24
C GLU A 91 15.02 -18.87 -8.75
N LEU A 92 15.67 -18.01 -7.96
CA LEU A 92 15.28 -17.77 -6.57
C LEU A 92 13.93 -17.04 -6.48
N ILE A 93 13.69 -16.05 -7.34
CA ILE A 93 12.40 -15.36 -7.42
C ILE A 93 11.29 -16.37 -7.74
N LYS A 94 11.51 -17.23 -8.74
CA LYS A 94 10.57 -18.31 -9.13
C LYS A 94 10.36 -19.31 -7.99
N ARG A 95 11.40 -19.64 -7.23
CA ARG A 95 11.24 -20.48 -6.04
C ARG A 95 10.32 -19.82 -5.02
N ILE A 96 10.61 -18.58 -4.62
CA ILE A 96 9.87 -17.87 -3.57
C ILE A 96 8.42 -17.60 -3.97
N LEU A 97 8.19 -17.15 -5.20
CA LEU A 97 6.86 -16.74 -5.65
C LEU A 97 5.99 -17.89 -6.18
N VAL A 98 6.58 -19.03 -6.56
CA VAL A 98 5.86 -20.14 -7.20
C VAL A 98 6.11 -21.48 -6.51
N LYS A 99 7.35 -22.01 -6.57
CA LYS A 99 7.61 -23.41 -6.14
C LYS A 99 7.42 -23.59 -4.63
N ASP A 100 7.93 -22.64 -3.85
CA ASP A 100 7.98 -22.63 -2.40
C ASP A 100 6.97 -21.63 -1.81
N PHE A 101 5.94 -21.22 -2.59
CA PHE A 101 4.96 -20.19 -2.21
C PHE A 101 4.32 -20.44 -0.84
N ASN A 102 4.10 -21.70 -0.47
CA ASN A 102 3.51 -22.07 0.82
C ASN A 102 4.30 -21.60 2.04
N PHE A 103 5.59 -21.30 1.89
CA PHE A 103 6.42 -20.72 2.95
C PHE A 103 6.44 -19.18 2.93
N PHE A 104 6.00 -18.55 1.84
CA PHE A 104 6.11 -17.10 1.59
C PHE A 104 4.75 -16.45 1.24
N GLN A 105 3.65 -17.02 1.76
CA GLN A 105 2.29 -16.58 1.42
C GLN A 105 1.98 -15.16 1.93
N ASP A 106 2.46 -14.83 3.13
CA ASP A 106 2.06 -13.62 3.85
C ASP A 106 2.97 -12.43 3.57
N ARG A 107 2.35 -11.26 3.45
CA ARG A 107 3.05 -9.97 3.42
C ARG A 107 3.26 -9.43 4.82
N ARG A 108 4.40 -8.79 5.06
CA ARG A 108 4.75 -8.19 6.36
C ARG A 108 4.13 -6.80 6.52
N VAL A 109 2.80 -6.76 6.56
CA VAL A 109 2.01 -5.56 6.85
C VAL A 109 0.92 -5.97 7.84
N ALA A 110 0.52 -5.06 8.71
CA ALA A 110 -0.65 -5.22 9.57
C ALA A 110 -1.28 -3.87 9.85
N THR A 111 -2.55 -3.88 10.23
CA THR A 111 -3.29 -2.71 10.69
C THR A 111 -4.10 -3.10 11.92
N ASP A 112 -4.59 -2.12 12.67
CA ASP A 112 -5.56 -2.41 13.71
C ASP A 112 -6.91 -2.84 13.11
N ALA A 113 -7.16 -4.14 13.11
CA ALA A 113 -8.37 -4.71 12.52
C ALA A 113 -9.67 -4.28 13.22
N GLN A 114 -9.61 -3.75 14.45
CA GLN A 114 -10.80 -3.25 15.14
C GLN A 114 -11.22 -1.87 14.63
N SER A 115 -10.30 -0.90 14.57
CA SER A 115 -10.60 0.44 14.04
C SER A 115 -10.60 0.49 12.52
N ASP A 116 -9.70 -0.24 11.86
CA ASP A 116 -9.59 -0.31 10.41
C ASP A 116 -10.00 -1.68 9.87
N THR A 117 -11.30 -1.92 9.94
CA THR A 117 -11.90 -3.18 9.50
C THR A 117 -11.72 -3.46 7.99
N ILE A 118 -11.77 -2.46 7.11
CA ILE A 118 -11.52 -2.67 5.67
C ILE A 118 -10.04 -2.98 5.45
N GLY A 119 -9.13 -2.26 6.11
CA GLY A 119 -7.69 -2.54 6.05
C GLY A 119 -7.34 -3.91 6.60
N GLY A 120 -7.99 -4.36 7.68
CA GLY A 120 -7.77 -5.68 8.27
C GLY A 120 -8.20 -6.83 7.35
N ASN A 121 -9.14 -6.58 6.45
CA ASN A 121 -9.75 -7.60 5.58
C ASN A 121 -9.42 -7.43 4.09
N THR A 122 -8.57 -6.47 3.72
CA THR A 122 -8.17 -6.30 2.31
C THR A 122 -7.16 -7.38 1.88
N MET A 123 -7.27 -7.83 0.62
CA MET A 123 -6.47 -8.92 0.05
C MET A 123 -4.95 -8.77 0.28
N PRO A 124 -4.34 -7.58 0.17
CA PRO A 124 -2.89 -7.46 0.39
C PRO A 124 -2.43 -7.60 1.85
N LEU A 125 -3.33 -7.46 2.84
CA LEU A 125 -3.00 -7.43 4.27
C LEU A 125 -3.44 -8.69 5.02
N ILE A 126 -4.53 -9.32 4.56
CA ILE A 126 -5.04 -10.55 5.15
C ILE A 126 -4.08 -11.72 4.91
N LYS A 127 -4.07 -12.70 5.82
CA LYS A 127 -3.04 -13.75 5.92
C LYS A 127 -3.61 -15.15 5.93
N GLY A 128 -2.80 -16.13 5.53
CA GLY A 128 -3.11 -17.57 5.61
C GLY A 128 -4.42 -17.98 4.95
N GLU A 129 -5.21 -18.84 5.61
CA GLU A 129 -6.46 -19.38 5.06
C GLU A 129 -7.51 -18.30 4.79
N ASN A 130 -7.57 -17.23 5.58
CA ASN A 130 -8.50 -16.13 5.32
C ASN A 130 -8.20 -15.45 3.98
N TRP A 131 -6.92 -15.22 3.66
CA TRP A 131 -6.51 -14.73 2.35
C TRP A 131 -6.95 -15.66 1.23
N LYS A 132 -6.74 -16.97 1.40
CA LYS A 132 -7.10 -17.99 0.41
C LYS A 132 -8.61 -18.01 0.15
N ASN A 133 -9.43 -17.91 1.20
CA ASN A 133 -10.88 -17.87 1.12
C ASN A 133 -11.39 -16.61 0.40
N ILE A 134 -10.88 -15.42 0.75
CA ILE A 134 -11.29 -14.20 0.04
C ILE A 134 -10.83 -14.28 -1.42
N ARG A 135 -9.61 -14.78 -1.68
CA ARG A 135 -9.09 -14.94 -3.05
C ARG A 135 -9.94 -15.87 -3.89
N SER A 136 -10.40 -17.00 -3.37
CA SER A 136 -11.28 -17.91 -4.12
C SER A 136 -12.63 -17.27 -4.45
N ASN A 137 -13.14 -16.39 -3.59
CA ASN A 137 -14.41 -15.71 -3.82
C ASN A 137 -14.29 -14.56 -4.84
N ILE A 138 -13.16 -13.84 -4.82
CA ILE A 138 -12.94 -12.68 -5.71
C ILE A 138 -12.42 -13.09 -7.09
N SER A 139 -11.64 -14.17 -7.21
CA SER A 139 -11.03 -14.55 -8.52
C SER A 139 -12.03 -14.75 -9.67
N PRO A 140 -13.22 -15.36 -9.48
CA PRO A 140 -14.22 -15.55 -10.54
C PRO A 140 -14.77 -14.25 -11.15
N ILE A 141 -14.68 -13.14 -10.40
CA ILE A 141 -15.12 -11.81 -10.83
C ILE A 141 -14.27 -11.30 -12.00
N PHE A 142 -13.00 -11.68 -12.06
CA PHE A 142 -12.07 -11.22 -13.08
C PHE A 142 -11.94 -12.20 -14.27
N THR A 143 -12.93 -13.05 -14.48
CA THR A 143 -13.00 -13.92 -15.67
C THR A 143 -13.27 -13.11 -16.93
N GLY A 144 -12.86 -13.62 -18.09
CA GLY A 144 -13.05 -12.92 -19.37
C GLY A 144 -14.52 -12.58 -19.69
N VAL A 145 -15.47 -13.39 -19.21
CA VAL A 145 -16.91 -13.11 -19.37
C VAL A 145 -17.34 -11.92 -18.51
N LYS A 146 -17.00 -11.91 -17.21
CA LYS A 146 -17.33 -10.79 -16.32
C LYS A 146 -16.62 -9.49 -16.72
N MET A 147 -15.38 -9.58 -17.23
CA MET A 147 -14.67 -8.42 -17.79
C MET A 147 -15.37 -7.80 -19.00
N LYS A 148 -16.06 -8.59 -19.83
CA LYS A 148 -16.90 -8.04 -20.93
C LYS A 148 -18.09 -7.24 -20.40
N ASN A 149 -18.63 -7.61 -19.24
CA ASN A 149 -19.70 -6.83 -18.61
C ASN A 149 -19.17 -5.48 -18.11
N PHE A 150 -18.01 -5.47 -17.45
CA PHE A 150 -17.37 -4.21 -17.03
C PHE A 150 -17.03 -3.31 -18.20
N TYR A 151 -16.66 -3.87 -19.36
CA TYR A 151 -16.36 -3.07 -20.54
C TYR A 151 -17.50 -2.12 -20.92
N LEU A 152 -18.76 -2.55 -20.84
CA LEU A 152 -19.91 -1.70 -21.14
C LEU A 152 -20.02 -0.52 -20.14
N LEU A 153 -19.83 -0.78 -18.85
CA LEU A 153 -19.83 0.25 -17.81
C LEU A 153 -18.65 1.23 -17.96
N LEU A 154 -17.47 0.71 -18.26
CA LEU A 154 -16.28 1.54 -18.50
C LEU A 154 -16.46 2.40 -19.75
N LYS A 155 -17.15 1.90 -20.77
CA LYS A 155 -17.47 2.67 -21.98
C LYS A 155 -18.33 3.90 -21.65
N GLU A 156 -19.34 3.77 -20.79
CA GLU A 156 -20.15 4.91 -20.34
C GLU A 156 -19.28 6.01 -19.72
N VAL A 157 -18.32 5.64 -18.87
CA VAL A 157 -17.39 6.59 -18.25
C VAL A 157 -16.45 7.22 -19.27
N CYS A 158 -15.95 6.44 -20.24
CA CYS A 158 -15.12 6.94 -21.32
C CYS A 158 -15.85 7.94 -22.22
N GLU A 159 -17.13 7.71 -22.52
CA GLU A 159 -17.95 8.65 -23.31
C GLU A 159 -18.08 10.01 -22.61
N VAL A 160 -18.31 10.00 -21.29
CA VAL A 160 -18.32 11.24 -20.47
C VAL A 160 -16.95 11.92 -20.46
N PHE A 161 -15.87 11.13 -20.40
CA PHE A 161 -14.51 11.65 -20.43
C PHE A 161 -14.17 12.32 -21.77
N GLU A 162 -14.49 11.67 -22.89
CA GLU A 162 -14.31 12.21 -24.24
C GLU A 162 -15.12 13.49 -24.45
N GLU A 163 -16.36 13.52 -23.97
CA GLU A 163 -17.21 14.70 -24.05
C GLU A 163 -16.61 15.88 -23.27
N LYS A 164 -16.15 15.65 -22.04
CA LYS A 164 -15.47 16.65 -21.23
C LYS A 164 -14.25 17.23 -21.97
N LEU A 165 -13.36 16.35 -22.45
CA LEU A 165 -12.14 16.78 -23.14
C LEU A 165 -12.48 17.57 -24.41
N SER A 166 -13.47 17.12 -25.18
CA SER A 166 -13.90 17.78 -26.42
C SER A 166 -14.45 19.19 -26.17
N ARG A 167 -15.16 19.41 -25.06
CA ARG A 167 -15.63 20.74 -24.67
C ARG A 167 -14.50 21.66 -24.20
N GLU A 168 -13.54 21.10 -23.48
CA GLU A 168 -12.45 21.85 -22.84
C GLU A 168 -11.22 22.04 -23.75
N ILE A 169 -11.12 21.32 -24.87
CA ILE A 169 -10.02 21.50 -25.85
C ILE A 169 -10.12 22.84 -26.57
N CYS A 170 -11.33 23.37 -26.75
CA CYS A 170 -11.58 24.64 -27.42
C CYS A 170 -11.08 25.86 -26.63
N ILE A 171 -10.75 25.69 -25.35
CA ILE A 171 -10.33 26.77 -24.43
C ILE A 171 -8.87 26.65 -23.98
N GLU A 172 -8.05 25.83 -24.67
CA GLU A 172 -6.63 25.61 -24.38
C GLU A 172 -6.33 25.28 -22.90
N LYS A 173 -7.24 24.57 -22.24
CA LYS A 173 -7.10 24.24 -20.83
C LYS A 173 -5.95 23.26 -20.60
N GLN A 174 -5.08 23.59 -19.64
CA GLN A 174 -4.04 22.70 -19.16
C GLN A 174 -4.59 21.71 -18.13
N TYR A 175 -4.12 20.47 -18.17
CA TYR A 175 -4.53 19.42 -17.24
C TYR A 175 -3.35 18.90 -16.43
N ASP A 176 -3.54 18.76 -15.12
CA ASP A 176 -2.76 17.82 -14.35
C ASP A 176 -3.22 16.40 -14.69
N ILE A 177 -2.37 15.65 -15.40
CA ILE A 177 -2.70 14.30 -15.87
C ILE A 177 -2.90 13.33 -14.71
N LYS A 178 -2.24 13.53 -13.57
CA LYS A 178 -2.42 12.68 -12.38
C LYS A 178 -3.79 12.91 -11.77
N GLU A 179 -4.21 14.17 -11.63
CA GLU A 179 -5.54 14.51 -11.13
C GLU A 179 -6.64 14.01 -12.07
N LEU A 180 -6.49 14.27 -13.37
CA LEU A 180 -7.43 13.84 -14.41
C LEU A 180 -7.58 12.30 -14.46
N SER A 181 -6.46 11.58 -14.42
CA SER A 181 -6.47 10.10 -14.34
C SER A 181 -7.08 9.61 -13.04
N GLY A 182 -6.89 10.35 -11.94
CA GLY A 182 -7.54 10.07 -10.66
C GLY A 182 -9.06 10.15 -10.76
N HIS A 183 -9.61 11.21 -11.35
CA HIS A 183 -11.06 11.33 -11.56
C HIS A 183 -11.60 10.21 -12.44
N LEU A 184 -10.92 9.91 -13.55
CA LEU A 184 -11.31 8.83 -14.47
C LEU A 184 -11.33 7.47 -13.77
N THR A 185 -10.26 7.12 -13.06
CA THR A 185 -10.14 5.82 -12.37
C THR A 185 -11.12 5.68 -11.22
N VAL A 186 -11.42 6.76 -10.50
CA VAL A 186 -12.45 6.77 -9.46
C VAL A 186 -13.84 6.53 -10.04
N ASP A 187 -14.21 7.19 -11.15
CA ASP A 187 -15.51 6.97 -11.79
C ASP A 187 -15.64 5.55 -12.35
N MET A 188 -14.56 5.02 -12.97
CA MET A 188 -14.49 3.63 -13.42
C MET A 188 -14.65 2.63 -12.26
N LEU A 189 -14.01 2.87 -11.12
CA LEU A 189 -14.16 2.02 -9.94
C LEU A 189 -15.55 2.16 -9.32
N ALA A 190 -16.09 3.37 -9.21
CA ALA A 190 -17.41 3.60 -8.63
C ALA A 190 -18.50 2.87 -9.44
N ILE A 191 -18.46 2.96 -10.77
CA ILE A 191 -19.48 2.31 -11.60
C ILE A 191 -19.35 0.79 -11.61
N CYS A 192 -18.12 0.25 -11.65
CA CYS A 192 -17.91 -1.20 -11.72
C CYS A 192 -18.00 -1.88 -10.35
N ALA A 193 -17.45 -1.27 -9.30
CA ALA A 193 -17.35 -1.90 -7.98
C ALA A 193 -18.51 -1.56 -7.04
N PHE A 194 -19.05 -0.34 -7.16
CA PHE A 194 -20.13 0.13 -6.30
C PHE A 194 -21.46 0.28 -7.05
N GLY A 195 -21.48 0.15 -8.38
CA GLY A 195 -22.71 0.32 -9.17
C GLY A 195 -23.24 1.76 -9.19
N VAL A 196 -22.41 2.75 -8.84
CA VAL A 196 -22.82 4.16 -8.71
C VAL A 196 -22.04 5.06 -9.67
N ASN A 197 -22.71 6.11 -10.15
CA ASN A 197 -22.04 7.15 -10.91
C ASN A 197 -21.48 8.20 -9.93
N ALA A 198 -20.16 8.19 -9.72
CA ALA A 198 -19.49 9.15 -8.84
C ALA A 198 -19.39 10.57 -9.46
N ASN A 199 -19.49 10.69 -10.79
CA ASN A 199 -19.43 11.94 -11.55
C ASN A 199 -18.21 12.82 -11.20
N SER A 200 -17.07 12.20 -10.89
CA SER A 200 -15.83 12.86 -10.51
C SER A 200 -15.18 13.62 -11.67
N LEU A 201 -15.43 13.18 -12.91
CA LEU A 201 -14.93 13.86 -14.10
C LEU A 201 -15.51 15.28 -14.27
N ASN A 202 -16.77 15.49 -13.89
CA ASN A 202 -17.43 16.79 -13.99
C ASN A 202 -17.46 17.54 -12.65
N ASN A 203 -17.39 16.83 -11.53
CA ASN A 203 -17.33 17.39 -10.20
C ASN A 203 -16.03 16.98 -9.49
N SER A 204 -15.08 17.91 -9.42
CA SER A 204 -13.78 17.66 -8.76
C SER A 204 -13.88 17.39 -7.25
N GLN A 205 -15.03 17.71 -6.63
CA GLN A 205 -15.30 17.48 -5.20
C GLN A 205 -16.30 16.33 -4.99
N SER A 206 -16.37 15.36 -5.91
CA SER A 206 -17.18 14.17 -5.70
C SER A 206 -16.73 13.45 -4.42
N GLN A 207 -17.69 12.91 -3.65
CA GLN A 207 -17.37 12.25 -2.38
C GLN A 207 -16.43 11.05 -2.59
N PHE A 208 -16.66 10.26 -3.64
CA PHE A 208 -15.77 9.14 -4.00
C PHE A 208 -14.35 9.61 -4.28
N TYR A 209 -14.18 10.71 -5.03
CA TYR A 209 -12.86 11.25 -5.32
C TYR A 209 -12.18 11.79 -4.08
N GLU A 210 -12.89 12.55 -3.24
CA GLU A 210 -12.33 13.08 -1.98
C GLU A 210 -11.91 11.95 -1.03
N GLN A 211 -12.71 10.88 -0.89
CA GLN A 211 -12.30 9.72 -0.10
C GLN A 211 -11.08 9.02 -0.70
N ALA A 212 -11.05 8.77 -2.02
CA ALA A 212 -9.89 8.19 -2.68
C ALA A 212 -8.62 9.05 -2.51
N ARG A 213 -8.78 10.37 -2.65
CA ARG A 213 -7.71 11.35 -2.46
C ARG A 213 -7.18 11.32 -1.02
N SER A 214 -8.05 11.20 -0.02
CA SER A 214 -7.66 11.13 1.40
C SER A 214 -6.77 9.93 1.75
N ILE A 215 -6.86 8.84 0.98
CA ILE A 215 -6.00 7.66 1.13
C ILE A 215 -4.57 7.98 0.70
N SER A 216 -4.42 8.75 -0.38
CA SER A 216 -3.15 9.02 -1.06
C SER A 216 -2.47 10.33 -0.66
N ASN A 217 -3.24 11.29 -0.12
CA ASN A 217 -2.72 12.58 0.33
C ASN A 217 -1.82 12.43 1.54
N PHE A 218 -0.67 13.10 1.49
CA PHE A 218 0.27 13.13 2.61
C PHE A 218 -0.29 13.97 3.77
N THR A 219 -0.32 13.37 4.95
CA THR A 219 -0.40 14.08 6.23
C THR A 219 0.52 13.37 7.20
N TRP A 220 1.02 14.08 8.22
CA TRP A 220 1.88 13.46 9.24
C TRP A 220 1.20 12.27 9.94
N ARG A 221 -0.10 12.38 10.23
CA ARG A 221 -0.89 11.27 10.79
C ARG A 221 -0.90 10.06 9.87
N ARG A 222 -1.13 10.26 8.56
CA ARG A 222 -1.12 9.18 7.57
C ARG A 222 0.26 8.57 7.42
N ALA A 223 1.31 9.39 7.37
CA ALA A 223 2.69 8.91 7.30
C ALA A 223 3.04 8.03 8.51
N ILE A 224 2.69 8.45 9.73
CA ILE A 224 2.90 7.67 10.96
C ILE A 224 2.13 6.34 10.90
N ASN A 225 0.85 6.37 10.52
CA ASN A 225 0.06 5.15 10.40
C ASN A 225 0.65 4.18 9.36
N PHE A 226 1.00 4.67 8.16
CA PHE A 226 1.65 3.86 7.13
C PHE A 226 2.98 3.29 7.62
N CYS A 227 3.86 4.10 8.21
CA CYS A 227 5.12 3.62 8.77
C CYS A 227 4.89 2.55 9.84
N GLY A 228 3.91 2.76 10.71
CA GLY A 228 3.49 1.79 11.71
C GLY A 228 3.04 0.47 11.11
N CYS A 229 2.12 0.50 10.14
CA CYS A 229 1.58 -0.68 9.48
C CYS A 229 2.64 -1.52 8.76
N PHE A 230 3.61 -0.87 8.10
CA PHE A 230 4.64 -1.55 7.29
C PHE A 230 5.88 -1.97 8.08
N PHE A 231 6.36 -1.14 9.01
CA PHE A 231 7.63 -1.36 9.70
C PHE A 231 7.47 -1.90 11.12
N PHE A 232 6.33 -1.66 11.76
CA PHE A 232 6.02 -2.13 13.12
C PHE A 232 4.65 -2.83 13.19
N PRO A 233 4.37 -3.82 12.32
CA PRO A 233 3.08 -4.49 12.28
C PRO A 233 2.72 -5.17 13.61
N GLU A 234 3.71 -5.59 14.40
CA GLU A 234 3.51 -6.16 15.74
C GLU A 234 2.87 -5.16 16.74
N LEU A 235 3.01 -3.85 16.48
CA LEU A 235 2.45 -2.79 17.31
C LEU A 235 1.17 -2.20 16.73
N ALA A 236 0.71 -2.65 15.55
CA ALA A 236 -0.39 -2.03 14.82
C ALA A 236 -1.68 -1.96 15.63
N SER A 237 -2.10 -3.06 16.27
CA SER A 237 -3.30 -3.06 17.13
C SER A 237 -3.12 -2.29 18.42
N PHE A 238 -1.93 -2.34 19.04
CA PHE A 238 -1.66 -1.64 20.30
C PHE A 238 -1.65 -0.12 20.13
N LEU A 239 -1.02 0.37 19.06
CA LEU A 239 -0.91 1.80 18.73
C LEU A 239 -2.02 2.30 17.79
N LYS A 240 -2.96 1.42 17.40
CA LYS A 240 -4.09 1.72 16.52
C LYS A 240 -3.67 2.31 15.17
N PHE A 241 -2.67 1.72 14.54
CA PHE A 241 -2.24 2.12 13.20
C PHE A 241 -3.25 1.65 12.15
N THR A 242 -3.80 2.59 11.39
CA THR A 242 -4.84 2.33 10.38
C THR A 242 -4.32 2.49 8.95
N MET A 243 -4.55 1.48 8.11
CA MET A 243 -4.28 1.52 6.67
C MET A 243 -5.24 2.48 5.96
N PHE A 244 -6.53 2.49 6.31
CA PHE A 244 -7.54 3.43 5.81
C PHE A 244 -8.02 4.38 6.91
N PRO A 245 -8.29 5.66 6.59
CA PRO A 245 -8.94 6.57 7.52
C PRO A 245 -10.36 6.11 7.88
N ASP A 246 -10.83 6.46 9.07
CA ASP A 246 -12.18 6.13 9.54
C ASP A 246 -13.27 6.67 8.60
N SER A 247 -13.06 7.86 8.01
CA SER A 247 -13.98 8.45 7.03
C SER A 247 -14.15 7.56 5.79
N VAL A 248 -13.05 6.97 5.32
CA VAL A 248 -13.06 6.04 4.18
C VAL A 248 -13.72 4.74 4.57
N ASN A 249 -13.41 4.20 5.75
CA ASN A 249 -14.03 2.98 6.27
C ASN A 249 -15.56 3.11 6.33
N ASN A 250 -16.06 4.20 6.91
CA ASN A 250 -17.49 4.45 7.05
C ASN A 250 -18.13 4.69 5.67
N PHE A 251 -17.57 5.58 4.86
CA PHE A 251 -18.10 5.90 3.53
C PHE A 251 -18.24 4.66 2.63
N MET A 252 -17.22 3.79 2.58
CA MET A 252 -17.27 2.59 1.74
C MET A 252 -18.32 1.60 2.24
N ARG A 253 -18.45 1.41 3.56
CA ARG A 253 -19.48 0.55 4.17
C ARG A 253 -20.88 1.07 3.89
N ASP A 254 -21.10 2.35 4.15
CA ASP A 254 -22.40 3.00 3.96
C ASP A 254 -22.82 2.97 2.48
N SER A 255 -21.87 3.22 1.57
CA SER A 255 -22.11 3.17 0.12
C SER A 255 -22.51 1.77 -0.35
N ILE A 256 -21.80 0.72 0.08
CA ILE A 256 -22.12 -0.66 -0.30
C ILE A 256 -23.49 -1.06 0.28
N ASN A 257 -23.72 -0.80 1.57
CA ASN A 257 -24.98 -1.15 2.22
C ASN A 257 -26.18 -0.47 1.54
N TYR A 258 -26.06 0.82 1.23
CA TYR A 258 -27.09 1.57 0.52
C TYR A 258 -27.38 0.95 -0.86
N VAL A 259 -26.34 0.65 -1.64
CA VAL A 259 -26.53 0.08 -2.98
C VAL A 259 -27.14 -1.31 -2.92
N MET A 260 -26.70 -2.16 -1.97
CA MET A 260 -27.27 -3.49 -1.76
C MET A 260 -28.76 -3.41 -1.43
N GLU A 261 -29.15 -2.54 -0.48
CA GLU A 261 -30.55 -2.33 -0.11
C GLU A 261 -31.40 -1.86 -1.31
N GLN A 262 -30.90 -0.89 -2.08
CA GLN A 262 -31.57 -0.42 -3.29
C GLN A 262 -31.70 -1.53 -4.36
N ARG A 263 -30.70 -2.41 -4.47
CA ARG A 263 -30.69 -3.52 -5.43
C ARG A 263 -31.70 -4.59 -5.05
N GLU A 264 -31.78 -4.94 -3.76
CA GLU A 264 -32.75 -5.88 -3.22
C GLU A 264 -34.19 -5.40 -3.40
N GLN A 265 -34.44 -4.09 -3.20
CA GLN A 265 -35.76 -3.50 -3.38
C GLN A 265 -36.18 -3.40 -4.86
N SER A 266 -35.25 -3.01 -5.74
CA SER A 266 -35.57 -2.75 -7.15
C SER A 266 -35.51 -3.98 -8.05
N GLY A 267 -34.75 -5.03 -7.67
CA GLY A 267 -34.51 -6.21 -8.49
C GLY A 267 -33.72 -5.93 -9.79
N THR A 268 -33.15 -4.73 -9.93
CA THR A 268 -32.38 -4.33 -11.11
C THR A 268 -31.06 -5.10 -11.19
N LYS A 269 -30.54 -5.32 -12.40
CA LYS A 269 -29.19 -5.85 -12.62
C LYS A 269 -28.41 -4.89 -13.51
N ARG A 270 -27.19 -4.57 -13.12
CA ARG A 270 -26.28 -3.64 -13.80
C ARG A 270 -25.00 -4.33 -14.29
N ASN A 271 -24.80 -5.59 -13.92
CA ASN A 271 -23.61 -6.40 -14.14
C ASN A 271 -22.32 -5.76 -13.56
N ASP A 272 -22.46 -5.07 -12.42
CA ASP A 272 -21.38 -4.58 -11.59
C ASP A 272 -20.93 -5.66 -10.58
N LEU A 273 -20.08 -5.31 -9.60
CA LEU A 273 -19.64 -6.23 -8.55
C LEU A 273 -20.71 -6.58 -7.52
N ILE A 274 -21.79 -5.82 -7.42
CA ILE A 274 -22.83 -6.02 -6.42
C ILE A 274 -23.78 -7.16 -6.85
N ASP A 275 -23.91 -7.42 -8.16
CA ASP A 275 -24.75 -8.49 -8.75
C ASP A 275 -24.15 -9.90 -8.69
#